data_AF-A0A9E1L3T2-F1
#
_entry.id   AF-A0A9E1L3T2-F1
#
_cell.length_a   1.000
_cell.length_b   1.000
_cell.length_c   1.000
_cell.angle_alpha   90.00
_cell.angle_beta   90.00
_cell.angle_gamma   90.00
#
_symmetry.space_group_name_H-M   'P 1'
#
loop_
_entity.id
_entity.type
_entity.pdbx_description
1 polymer ?
#
loop_
_entity_poly.entity_id
_entity_poly.type
_entity_poly.pdbx_seq_one_letter_code
_entity_poly.pdbx_strand_id
1 'polypeptide(L)'
;MAPRLVIIVSDGPLLVGKPEQLAGRSAIHIPVATPPMPLAAIASTIATGVNPTVHGIVTAATVDGETKQVRNTVASDRKFQAFWTKSGLNIALINWPATEGDSDVSNVDCDEAFEKAKKFQCSDIVGIVLQTNIQDKSTPEKVRLQQEELEEYLSSLTSETHILLVYRRTDEEGNILKAINTLVTTLLVEGSDYESSSATFIEVIGGAIYLLAGIPCPVGVKLPKWPFMERFSQNETRSFPINPSKDEADWFQICKDVIASENKQGIAVLTQRFVTLMSVSFRKRKWKELAFSSECLIQLRGNPLEWWQQILALHQLGNQESLGNAIEKLEEQFPKKFITLIARSLLLYEAKPDEAFELLKDIDPTKMAVFHALGTLGRMCLRVGLEEKGVEAIELAIKRLTVIPADRAQLANYFAKRDEFEKALMTLGRVGIGGEISWQELRLCTLVALQLTDQAKQVASNIIKIKPTHAEAIKVLG
;
A
#
# COMPACT_ATOMS: atom_id res chain seq x y z
N MET A 1 22.43 27.21 13.05
CA MET A 1 21.78 25.91 13.34
C MET A 1 21.49 25.27 12.00
N ALA A 2 21.69 23.97 11.88
CA ALA A 2 21.33 23.20 10.69
C ALA A 2 20.04 22.42 10.94
N PRO A 3 19.32 21.97 9.90
CA PRO A 3 18.14 21.15 10.09
C PRO A 3 18.48 19.84 10.79
N ARG A 4 17.61 19.39 11.70
CA ARG A 4 17.73 18.06 12.31
C ARG A 4 17.29 16.97 11.33
N LEU A 5 16.31 17.27 10.48
CA LEU A 5 15.74 16.31 9.53
C LEU A 5 15.38 16.98 8.21
N VAL A 6 15.80 16.35 7.12
CA VAL A 6 15.40 16.70 5.75
C VAL A 6 14.62 15.53 5.15
N ILE A 7 13.45 15.82 4.59
CA ILE A 7 12.57 14.84 3.94
C ILE A 7 12.41 15.24 2.48
N ILE A 8 12.75 14.35 1.55
CA ILE A 8 12.59 14.59 0.12
C ILE A 8 11.73 13.47 -0.46
N VAL A 9 10.62 13.86 -1.08
CA VAL A 9 9.68 12.93 -1.72
C VAL A 9 9.59 13.27 -3.20
N SER A 10 9.84 12.31 -4.07
CA SER A 10 9.71 12.46 -5.52
C SER A 10 8.85 11.35 -6.11
N ASP A 11 8.07 11.69 -7.13
CA ASP A 11 7.41 10.70 -7.98
C ASP A 11 8.29 10.22 -9.14
N GLY A 12 9.49 10.78 -9.29
CA GLY A 12 10.55 10.40 -10.22
C GLY A 12 11.73 9.71 -9.53
N PRO A 13 12.75 9.29 -10.30
CA PRO A 13 14.01 8.83 -9.74
C PRO A 13 14.84 9.99 -9.20
N LEU A 14 15.61 9.75 -8.14
CA LEU A 14 16.58 10.71 -7.60
C LEU A 14 18.02 10.22 -7.64
N LEU A 15 18.21 8.90 -7.72
CA LEU A 15 19.51 8.24 -7.60
C LEU A 15 19.65 7.20 -8.71
N VAL A 16 20.89 7.02 -9.17
CA VAL A 16 21.30 5.92 -10.05
C VAL A 16 21.63 4.71 -9.19
N GLY A 17 21.02 3.56 -9.49
CA GLY A 17 21.24 2.31 -8.76
C GLY A 17 20.95 2.43 -7.26
N LYS A 18 21.87 1.89 -6.45
CA LYS A 18 21.85 1.93 -4.98
C LYS A 18 23.24 2.29 -4.44
N PRO A 19 23.61 3.58 -4.45
CA PRO A 19 24.93 3.98 -4.04
C PRO A 19 25.11 3.76 -2.53
N GLU A 20 26.17 3.05 -2.13
CA GLU A 20 26.47 2.79 -0.71
C GLU A 20 26.66 4.07 0.11
N GLN A 21 27.06 5.16 -0.55
CA GLN A 21 27.23 6.47 0.04
C GLN A 21 26.61 7.57 -0.80
N LEU A 22 26.11 8.62 -0.14
CA LEU A 22 25.63 9.86 -0.74
C LEU A 22 26.21 11.04 0.02
N ALA A 23 26.88 11.97 -0.68
CA ALA A 23 27.54 13.12 -0.06
C ALA A 23 28.45 12.73 1.14
N GLY A 24 29.18 11.61 1.01
CA GLY A 24 30.06 11.07 2.04
C GLY A 24 29.38 10.39 3.24
N ARG A 25 28.06 10.13 3.16
CA ARG A 25 27.28 9.48 4.23
C ARG A 25 26.83 8.09 3.79
N SER A 26 26.90 7.11 4.68
CA SER A 26 26.36 5.76 4.42
C SER A 26 24.85 5.81 4.12
N ALA A 27 24.43 5.07 3.10
CA ALA A 27 23.06 5.04 2.62
C ALA A 27 22.37 3.70 2.91
N ILE A 28 21.21 3.78 3.57
CA ILE A 28 20.36 2.62 3.88
C ILE A 28 19.17 2.61 2.93
N HIS A 29 19.13 1.63 2.03
CA HIS A 29 18.06 1.50 1.04
C HIS A 29 17.01 0.46 1.46
N ILE A 30 15.76 0.88 1.57
CA ILE A 30 14.65 0.01 1.97
C ILE A 30 13.55 0.04 0.89
N PRO A 31 13.24 -1.10 0.24
CA PRO A 31 12.15 -1.15 -0.74
C PRO A 31 10.79 -0.79 -0.11
N VAL A 32 9.91 -0.13 -0.86
CA VAL A 32 8.57 0.25 -0.37
C VAL A 32 7.50 -0.60 -1.05
N ALA A 33 6.77 -1.37 -0.25
CA ALA A 33 5.63 -2.18 -0.66
C ALA A 33 4.35 -1.33 -0.72
N THR A 34 4.27 -0.43 -1.69
CA THR A 34 3.07 0.38 -1.93
C THR A 34 2.54 0.15 -3.34
N PRO A 35 1.21 0.12 -3.55
CA PRO A 35 0.67 0.28 -4.89
C PRO A 35 1.08 1.64 -5.47
N PRO A 36 0.93 1.84 -6.79
CA PRO A 36 1.04 3.17 -7.38
C PRO A 36 0.12 4.15 -6.63
N MET A 37 0.70 5.24 -6.12
CA MET A 37 -0.01 6.30 -5.41
C MET A 37 0.46 7.66 -5.95
N PRO A 38 -0.43 8.66 -6.01
CA PRO A 38 -0.03 10.03 -6.33
C PRO A 38 0.95 10.57 -5.29
N LEU A 39 1.81 11.50 -5.72
CA LEU A 39 2.82 12.11 -4.85
C LEU A 39 2.21 12.75 -3.60
N ALA A 40 1.05 13.39 -3.74
CA ALA A 40 0.32 13.98 -2.62
C ALA A 40 -0.06 12.96 -1.53
N ALA A 41 -0.48 11.76 -1.93
CA ALA A 41 -0.78 10.66 -0.99
C ALA A 41 0.49 10.17 -0.29
N ILE A 42 1.59 10.01 -1.03
CA ILE A 42 2.89 9.56 -0.52
C ILE A 42 3.38 10.54 0.55
N ALA A 43 3.54 11.82 0.20
CA ALA A 43 4.01 12.85 1.12
C ALA A 43 3.08 13.02 2.34
N SER A 44 1.76 12.98 2.15
CA SER A 44 0.81 13.05 3.27
C SER A 44 0.86 11.83 4.19
N THR A 45 1.07 10.62 3.67
CA THR A 45 1.27 9.42 4.48
C THR A 45 2.56 9.50 5.29
N ILE A 46 3.63 10.00 4.67
CA ILE A 46 4.93 10.25 5.31
C ILE A 46 4.77 11.28 6.45
N ALA A 47 4.08 12.40 6.20
CA ALA A 47 3.84 13.43 7.20
C ALA A 47 3.01 12.94 8.39
N THR A 48 2.02 12.08 8.16
CA THR A 48 1.05 11.70 9.19
C THR A 48 1.38 10.38 9.90
N GLY A 49 2.13 9.48 9.25
CA GLY A 49 2.37 8.13 9.76
C GLY A 49 1.18 7.18 9.61
N VAL A 50 0.14 7.58 8.87
CA VAL A 50 -1.04 6.75 8.57
C VAL A 50 -1.31 6.77 7.07
N ASN A 51 -2.15 5.86 6.57
CA ASN A 51 -2.30 5.66 5.13
C ASN A 51 -3.44 6.52 4.52
N PRO A 52 -3.58 6.60 3.18
CA PRO A 52 -4.53 7.49 2.53
C PRO A 52 -6.01 7.22 2.83
N THR A 53 -6.38 5.98 3.15
CA THR A 53 -7.75 5.65 3.58
C THR A 53 -8.06 6.24 4.96
N VAL A 54 -7.04 6.66 5.70
CA VAL A 54 -7.12 7.19 7.06
C VAL A 54 -6.92 8.72 7.06
N HIS A 55 -5.83 9.25 6.49
CA HIS A 55 -5.61 10.70 6.45
C HIS A 55 -6.44 11.45 5.41
N GLY A 56 -7.00 10.78 4.40
CA GLY A 56 -7.98 11.35 3.47
C GLY A 56 -7.44 12.15 2.28
N ILE A 57 -6.17 12.58 2.32
CA ILE A 57 -5.49 13.23 1.19
C ILE A 57 -4.99 12.18 0.21
N VAL A 58 -5.39 12.29 -1.06
CA VAL A 58 -5.02 11.29 -2.09
C VAL A 58 -4.36 11.95 -3.28
N THR A 59 -4.82 13.14 -3.64
CA THR A 59 -4.38 13.95 -4.78
C THR A 59 -4.05 15.36 -4.29
N ALA A 60 -3.33 16.16 -5.09
CA ALA A 60 -3.04 17.56 -4.76
C ALA A 60 -4.26 18.48 -4.90
N ALA A 61 -5.29 18.01 -5.62
CA ALA A 61 -6.58 18.66 -5.77
C ALA A 61 -7.71 17.74 -5.31
N THR A 62 -8.83 18.32 -4.91
CA THR A 62 -10.07 17.62 -4.55
C THR A 62 -11.27 18.29 -5.21
N VAL A 63 -12.39 17.57 -5.26
CA VAL A 63 -13.68 18.19 -5.58
C VAL A 63 -14.29 18.70 -4.28
N ASP A 64 -14.68 19.96 -4.28
CA ASP A 64 -15.33 20.59 -3.16
C ASP A 64 -16.78 20.08 -3.00
N GLY A 65 -17.16 19.71 -1.78
CA GLY A 65 -18.44 19.05 -1.52
C GLY A 65 -19.66 19.94 -1.76
N GLU A 66 -19.52 21.26 -1.61
CA GLU A 66 -20.59 22.24 -1.76
C GLU A 66 -20.63 22.77 -3.19
N THR A 67 -19.51 23.31 -3.67
CA THR A 67 -19.44 23.99 -4.97
C THR A 67 -19.30 23.03 -6.15
N LYS A 68 -18.91 21.77 -5.88
CA LYS A 68 -18.60 20.73 -6.88
C LYS A 68 -17.46 21.11 -7.84
N GLN A 69 -16.73 22.18 -7.53
CA GLN A 69 -15.59 22.64 -8.30
C GLN A 69 -14.31 21.95 -7.82
N VAL A 70 -13.34 21.84 -8.72
CA VAL A 70 -12.00 21.34 -8.37
C VAL A 70 -11.24 22.47 -7.68
N ARG A 71 -10.67 22.17 -6.52
CA ARG A 71 -9.79 23.07 -5.77
C ARG A 71 -8.54 22.34 -5.29
N ASN A 72 -7.51 23.11 -4.96
CA ASN A 72 -6.35 22.54 -4.28
C ASN A 72 -6.78 21.94 -2.93
N THR A 73 -6.12 20.85 -2.58
CA THR A 73 -6.22 20.28 -1.24
C THR A 73 -5.58 21.22 -0.24
N VAL A 74 -6.19 21.32 0.93
CA VAL A 74 -5.73 22.18 2.04
C VAL A 74 -5.53 21.33 3.30
N ALA A 75 -4.81 21.86 4.30
CA ALA A 75 -4.47 21.11 5.51
C ALA A 75 -5.71 20.62 6.28
N SER A 76 -6.82 21.36 6.21
CA SER A 76 -8.09 21.00 6.85
C SER A 76 -8.83 19.84 6.18
N ASP A 77 -8.49 19.47 4.94
CA ASP A 77 -9.02 18.26 4.29
C ASP A 77 -8.42 16.97 4.91
N ARG A 78 -7.29 17.10 5.63
CA ARG A 78 -6.57 15.99 6.23
C ARG A 78 -7.22 15.60 7.57
N LYS A 79 -7.64 14.34 7.69
CA LYS A 79 -8.26 13.79 8.91
C LYS A 79 -7.28 13.56 10.07
N PHE A 80 -5.98 13.52 9.77
CA PHE A 80 -4.91 13.27 10.73
C PHE A 80 -3.85 14.35 10.61
N GLN A 81 -3.36 14.86 11.72
CA GLN A 81 -2.35 15.93 11.68
C GLN A 81 -0.98 15.39 11.26
N ALA A 82 -0.18 16.25 10.64
CA ALA A 82 1.21 15.93 10.36
C ALA A 82 2.03 15.92 11.65
N PHE A 83 3.19 15.25 11.63
CA PHE A 83 4.02 15.09 12.82
C PHE A 83 4.47 16.43 13.42
N TRP A 84 4.67 17.44 12.57
CA TRP A 84 5.06 18.79 12.98
C TRP A 84 3.93 19.62 13.58
N THR A 85 2.66 19.25 13.40
CA THR A 85 1.55 20.06 13.89
C THR A 85 1.60 20.13 15.43
N LYS A 86 1.60 21.36 15.98
CA LYS A 86 1.72 21.64 17.43
C LYS A 86 2.96 21.00 18.09
N SER A 87 4.02 20.77 17.32
CA SER A 87 5.27 20.21 17.83
C SER A 87 6.21 21.25 18.47
N GLY A 88 6.02 22.54 18.17
CA GLY A 88 6.96 23.59 18.53
C GLY A 88 8.21 23.66 17.64
N LEU A 89 8.31 22.79 16.63
CA LEU A 89 9.40 22.80 15.65
C LEU A 89 9.20 23.91 14.61
N ASN A 90 10.31 24.51 14.19
CA ASN A 90 10.37 25.39 13.03
C ASN A 90 10.45 24.56 11.75
N ILE A 91 9.47 24.67 10.86
CA ILE A 91 9.35 23.83 9.66
C ILE A 91 9.48 24.70 8.42
N ALA A 92 10.15 24.22 7.38
CA ALA A 92 10.06 24.78 6.04
C ALA A 92 9.61 23.70 5.06
N LEU A 93 8.59 24.00 4.27
CA LEU A 93 8.02 23.06 3.30
C LEU A 93 8.14 23.63 1.89
N ILE A 94 8.56 22.80 0.94
CA ILE A 94 8.70 23.16 -0.47
C ILE A 94 7.80 22.23 -1.29
N ASN A 95 6.85 22.81 -2.03
CA ASN A 95 5.89 22.11 -2.89
C ASN A 95 5.06 21.02 -2.17
N TRP A 96 5.00 21.06 -0.84
CA TRP A 96 4.34 20.04 -0.04
C TRP A 96 2.81 20.03 -0.28
N PRO A 97 2.16 18.87 -0.43
CA PRO A 97 0.71 18.82 -0.65
C PRO A 97 -0.07 19.33 0.57
N ALA A 98 -1.27 19.89 0.34
CA ALA A 98 -2.15 20.45 1.36
C ALA A 98 -1.66 21.81 1.93
N THR A 99 -1.38 22.75 1.03
CA THR A 99 -0.59 23.98 1.27
C THR A 99 -1.23 25.01 2.19
N GLU A 100 -2.57 25.09 2.26
CA GLU A 100 -3.25 26.11 3.05
C GLU A 100 -3.54 25.59 4.48
N GLY A 101 -2.83 26.14 5.46
CA GLY A 101 -2.97 25.81 6.89
C GLY A 101 -1.79 25.04 7.52
N ASP A 102 -0.88 24.49 6.72
CA ASP A 102 0.47 24.12 7.17
C ASP A 102 1.37 25.38 6.99
N SER A 103 2.11 25.79 8.03
CA SER A 103 2.94 27.01 7.97
C SER A 103 4.14 26.83 7.02
N ASP A 104 4.65 27.95 6.47
CA ASP A 104 5.95 28.03 5.79
C ASP A 104 6.09 27.18 4.51
N VAL A 105 4.99 27.02 3.77
CA VAL A 105 4.99 26.37 2.45
C VAL A 105 5.42 27.36 1.37
N SER A 106 6.50 27.04 0.64
CA SER A 106 6.93 27.72 -0.59
C SER A 106 6.63 26.86 -1.81
N ASN A 107 5.94 27.43 -2.80
CA ASN A 107 5.74 26.78 -4.10
C ASN A 107 6.76 27.35 -5.10
N VAL A 108 7.61 26.48 -5.63
CA VAL A 108 8.69 26.83 -6.58
C VAL A 108 8.77 25.78 -7.67
N ASP A 109 9.37 26.12 -8.80
CA ASP A 109 9.68 25.15 -9.85
C ASP A 109 10.65 24.08 -9.33
N CYS A 110 10.57 22.87 -9.87
CA CYS A 110 11.31 21.72 -9.33
C CYS A 110 12.83 21.91 -9.40
N ASP A 111 13.32 22.57 -10.45
CA ASP A 111 14.74 22.87 -10.65
C ASP A 111 15.26 23.90 -9.63
N GLU A 112 14.38 24.67 -8.99
CA GLU A 112 14.74 25.66 -7.97
C GLU A 112 14.61 25.11 -6.53
N ALA A 113 14.10 23.89 -6.36
CA ALA A 113 13.73 23.35 -5.06
C ALA A 113 14.93 23.23 -4.10
N PHE A 114 16.09 22.77 -4.58
CA PHE A 114 17.29 22.64 -3.76
C PHE A 114 17.93 24.00 -3.42
N GLU A 115 17.96 24.93 -4.38
CA GLU A 115 18.42 26.31 -4.12
C GLU A 115 17.53 27.02 -3.11
N LYS A 116 16.22 26.79 -3.17
CA LYS A 116 15.28 27.27 -2.16
C LYS A 116 15.53 26.60 -0.81
N ALA A 117 15.79 25.29 -0.78
CA ALA A 117 16.07 24.55 0.46
C ALA A 117 17.34 25.04 1.17
N LYS A 118 18.39 25.43 0.43
CA LYS A 118 19.60 26.06 0.99
C LYS A 118 19.30 27.32 1.82
N LYS A 119 18.17 28.01 1.58
CA LYS A 119 17.74 29.18 2.36
C LYS A 119 17.07 28.84 3.70
N PHE A 120 16.76 27.56 3.94
CA PHE A 120 16.05 27.08 5.14
C PHE A 120 16.96 26.33 6.12
N GLN A 121 18.27 26.60 6.11
CA GLN A 121 19.23 25.95 7.01
C GLN A 121 18.89 26.15 8.50
N CYS A 122 18.20 27.24 8.87
CA CYS A 122 17.80 27.51 10.26
C CYS A 122 16.49 26.83 10.70
N SER A 123 15.80 26.11 9.81
CA SER A 123 14.60 25.35 10.18
C SER A 123 14.98 24.05 10.87
N ASP A 124 14.17 23.57 11.82
CA ASP A 124 14.36 22.25 12.41
C ASP A 124 14.16 21.16 11.35
N ILE A 125 13.08 21.30 10.56
CA ILE A 125 12.69 20.33 9.54
C ILE A 125 12.60 21.03 8.18
N VAL A 126 13.15 20.40 7.15
CA VAL A 126 12.94 20.81 5.75
C VAL A 126 12.25 19.67 4.99
N GLY A 127 11.04 19.91 4.50
CA GLY A 127 10.29 18.96 3.67
C GLY A 127 10.24 19.43 2.22
N ILE A 128 10.62 18.57 1.27
CA ILE A 128 10.69 18.89 -0.16
C ILE A 128 9.89 17.85 -0.93
N VAL A 129 9.01 18.33 -1.81
CA VAL A 129 8.29 17.48 -2.76
C VAL A 129 8.73 17.84 -4.19
N LEU A 130 9.37 16.90 -4.86
CA LEU A 130 9.89 17.07 -6.23
C LEU A 130 8.93 16.41 -7.22
N GLN A 131 8.19 17.24 -7.95
CA GLN A 131 7.24 16.79 -8.97
C GLN A 131 7.97 16.61 -10.30
N THR A 132 7.95 15.40 -10.85
CA THR A 132 8.50 15.18 -12.19
C THR A 132 7.54 15.76 -13.22
N ASN A 133 8.04 16.56 -14.16
CA ASN A 133 7.20 17.03 -15.26
C ASN A 133 6.77 15.83 -16.12
N ILE A 134 5.47 15.61 -16.24
CA ILE A 134 4.87 14.45 -16.94
C ILE A 134 5.26 14.42 -18.42
N GLN A 135 5.53 15.57 -19.04
CA GLN A 135 5.97 15.66 -20.43
C GLN A 135 7.45 15.30 -20.59
N ASP A 136 8.20 15.33 -19.50
CA ASP A 136 9.64 15.22 -19.53
C ASP A 136 10.06 13.79 -19.24
N LYS A 137 10.55 13.10 -20.28
CA LYS A 137 10.99 11.71 -20.12
C LYS A 137 12.23 11.68 -19.24
N SER A 138 12.17 10.89 -18.17
CA SER A 138 13.36 10.54 -17.38
C SER A 138 14.34 9.78 -18.27
N THR A 139 15.56 10.30 -18.41
CA THR A 139 16.69 9.62 -19.05
C THR A 139 17.79 9.38 -18.02
N PRO A 140 18.65 8.36 -18.20
CA PRO A 140 19.83 8.15 -17.38
C PRO A 140 20.65 9.41 -17.06
N GLU A 141 20.87 10.28 -18.04
CA GLU A 141 21.64 11.52 -17.88
C GLU A 141 20.94 12.49 -16.93
N LYS A 142 19.61 12.61 -17.03
CA LYS A 142 18.82 13.45 -16.11
C LYS A 142 18.86 12.91 -14.68
N VAL A 143 18.82 11.59 -14.50
CA VAL A 143 18.94 10.99 -13.17
C VAL A 143 20.30 11.30 -12.54
N ARG A 144 21.39 11.26 -13.34
CA ARG A 144 22.74 11.63 -12.87
C ARG A 144 22.81 13.09 -12.45
N LEU A 145 22.32 14.01 -13.29
CA LEU A 145 22.28 15.44 -12.94
C LEU A 145 21.47 15.71 -11.68
N GLN A 146 20.30 15.07 -11.55
CA GLN A 146 19.46 15.20 -10.37
C GLN A 146 20.13 14.62 -9.11
N GLN A 147 20.90 13.54 -9.23
CA GLN A 147 21.71 13.01 -8.14
C GLN A 147 22.85 13.97 -7.77
N GLU A 148 23.53 14.59 -8.73
CA GLU A 148 24.61 15.57 -8.47
C GLU A 148 24.07 16.80 -7.71
N GLU A 149 22.94 17.36 -8.14
CA GLU A 149 22.29 18.48 -7.44
C GLU A 149 21.86 18.10 -6.01
N LEU A 150 21.31 16.89 -5.85
CA LEU A 150 20.97 16.35 -4.54
C LEU A 150 22.22 16.24 -3.66
N GLU A 151 23.30 15.64 -4.16
CA GLU A 151 24.56 15.48 -3.41
C GLU A 151 25.20 16.81 -3.05
N GLU A 152 25.14 17.82 -3.92
CA GLU A 152 25.59 19.18 -3.61
C GLU A 152 24.78 19.78 -2.45
N TYR A 153 23.46 19.67 -2.50
CA TYR A 153 22.59 20.11 -1.41
C TYR A 153 22.88 19.36 -0.11
N LEU A 154 22.98 18.02 -0.14
CA LEU A 154 23.26 17.22 1.05
C LEU A 154 24.65 17.48 1.64
N SER A 155 25.64 17.82 0.81
CA SER A 155 26.98 18.22 1.24
C SER A 155 26.99 19.56 1.98
N SER A 156 25.99 20.41 1.75
CA SER A 156 25.83 21.68 2.48
C SER A 156 25.27 21.51 3.90
N LEU A 157 24.79 20.31 4.25
CA LEU A 157 24.19 19.99 5.55
C LEU A 157 25.22 19.41 6.51
N THR A 158 25.00 19.55 7.82
CA THR A 158 25.83 18.94 8.85
C THR A 158 25.65 17.42 8.90
N SER A 159 26.67 16.67 9.33
CA SER A 159 26.59 15.20 9.41
C SER A 159 25.50 14.71 10.39
N GLU A 160 25.20 15.52 11.40
CA GLU A 160 24.11 15.28 12.37
C GLU A 160 22.70 15.35 11.74
N THR A 161 22.54 16.01 10.59
CA THR A 161 21.24 16.13 9.90
C THR A 161 20.81 14.77 9.36
N HIS A 162 19.66 14.27 9.81
CA HIS A 162 19.05 13.06 9.28
C HIS A 162 18.40 13.34 7.93
N ILE A 163 18.57 12.44 6.96
CA ILE A 163 18.01 12.61 5.62
C ILE A 163 17.15 11.40 5.28
N LEU A 164 15.95 11.66 4.77
CA LEU A 164 15.03 10.66 4.27
C LEU A 164 14.59 11.00 2.86
N LEU A 165 14.86 10.09 1.92
CA LEU A 165 14.50 10.22 0.51
C LEU A 165 13.45 9.16 0.17
N VAL A 166 12.38 9.51 -0.55
CA VAL A 166 11.43 8.56 -1.13
C VAL A 166 11.28 8.85 -2.61
N TYR A 167 11.63 7.89 -3.47
CA TYR A 167 11.74 8.11 -4.91
C TYR A 167 11.60 6.80 -5.71
N ARG A 168 11.52 6.90 -7.05
CA ARG A 168 11.48 5.74 -7.95
C ARG A 168 12.87 5.13 -8.17
N ARG A 169 12.96 3.81 -8.07
CA ARG A 169 14.20 3.06 -8.28
C ARG A 169 14.63 3.06 -9.74
N THR A 170 15.94 3.13 -9.93
CA THR A 170 16.62 2.90 -11.19
C THR A 170 17.49 1.65 -11.13
N ASP A 171 17.92 1.14 -12.29
CA ASP A 171 19.07 0.24 -12.40
C ASP A 171 20.39 1.02 -12.30
N GLU A 172 21.52 0.30 -12.38
CA GLU A 172 22.86 0.87 -12.29
C GLU A 172 23.17 1.83 -13.46
N GLU A 173 22.43 1.72 -14.55
CA GLU A 173 22.54 2.61 -15.70
C GLU A 173 21.68 3.87 -15.56
N GLY A 174 20.75 3.93 -14.60
CA GLY A 174 19.85 5.07 -14.38
C GLY A 174 18.49 4.95 -15.07
N ASN A 175 18.12 3.78 -15.57
CA ASN A 175 16.79 3.52 -16.14
C ASN A 175 15.79 3.15 -15.05
N ILE A 176 14.57 3.68 -15.13
CA ILE A 176 13.50 3.34 -14.18
C ILE A 176 13.18 1.84 -14.25
N LEU A 177 13.26 1.18 -13.10
CA LEU A 177 12.94 -0.25 -12.99
C LEU A 177 11.44 -0.49 -13.26
N LYS A 178 11.13 -1.39 -14.20
CA LYS A 178 9.77 -1.88 -14.47
C LYS A 178 9.31 -2.95 -13.46
N ALA A 179 9.61 -2.75 -12.19
CA ALA A 179 9.24 -3.66 -11.11
C ALA A 179 7.86 -3.31 -10.52
N ILE A 180 7.18 -4.26 -9.87
CA ILE A 180 5.87 -4.02 -9.23
C ILE A 180 5.99 -3.03 -8.05
N ASN A 181 7.14 -3.01 -7.36
CA ASN A 181 7.46 -2.04 -6.32
C ASN A 181 8.52 -1.07 -6.87
N THR A 182 8.07 0.03 -7.44
CA THR A 182 8.97 1.03 -8.05
C THR A 182 9.56 2.00 -7.03
N LEU A 183 9.00 2.12 -5.82
CA LEU A 183 9.48 3.05 -4.81
C LEU A 183 10.50 2.43 -3.85
N VAL A 184 11.47 3.24 -3.45
CA VAL A 184 12.45 2.96 -2.41
C VAL A 184 12.50 4.14 -1.45
N THR A 185 12.85 3.86 -0.20
CA THR A 185 13.26 4.89 0.75
C THR A 185 14.76 4.75 1.02
N THR A 186 15.48 5.86 0.99
CA THR A 186 16.89 5.93 1.37
C THR A 186 17.02 6.78 2.62
N LEU A 187 17.72 6.26 3.61
CA LEU A 187 17.98 6.91 4.89
C LEU A 187 19.47 7.18 5.03
N LEU A 188 19.85 8.42 5.32
CA LEU A 188 21.22 8.80 5.69
C LEU A 188 21.21 9.18 7.17
N VAL A 189 21.65 8.24 7.99
CA VAL A 189 21.69 8.36 9.46
C VAL A 189 23.01 7.76 9.93
N GLU A 190 23.79 8.49 10.71
CA GLU A 190 25.15 8.07 11.11
C GLU A 190 25.18 6.70 11.79
N GLY A 191 26.20 5.87 11.53
CA GLY A 191 26.50 4.69 12.35
C GLY A 191 25.62 3.45 12.14
N SER A 192 25.22 3.14 10.90
CA SER A 192 24.48 1.91 10.61
C SER A 192 24.73 1.41 9.18
N ASP A 193 25.22 0.18 9.06
CA ASP A 193 25.40 -0.55 7.79
C ASP A 193 24.21 -1.49 7.50
N TYR A 194 23.00 -1.06 7.86
CA TYR A 194 21.81 -1.88 7.74
C TYR A 194 21.32 -1.96 6.29
N GLU A 195 21.29 -3.17 5.73
CA GLU A 195 20.57 -3.46 4.49
C GLU A 195 19.30 -4.26 4.77
N SER A 196 18.16 -3.77 4.28
CA SER A 196 16.91 -4.55 4.27
C SER A 196 16.53 -4.95 2.86
N SER A 197 16.59 -6.25 2.58
CA SER A 197 15.94 -6.83 1.40
C SER A 197 14.41 -6.86 1.53
N SER A 198 13.89 -6.76 2.77
CA SER A 198 12.46 -6.80 3.03
C SER A 198 11.80 -5.45 2.76
N ALA A 199 10.72 -5.46 1.97
CA ALA A 199 9.97 -4.26 1.67
C ALA A 199 9.12 -3.82 2.87
N THR A 200 9.02 -2.51 3.08
CA THR A 200 8.22 -1.88 4.15
C THR A 200 6.98 -1.17 3.61
N PHE A 201 6.00 -0.87 4.46
CA PHE A 201 4.88 0.00 4.07
C PHE A 201 5.23 1.46 4.28
N ILE A 202 4.68 2.35 3.45
CA ILE A 202 4.97 3.79 3.54
C ILE A 202 4.57 4.43 4.88
N GLU A 203 3.53 3.94 5.56
CA GLU A 203 3.17 4.47 6.89
C GLU A 203 4.26 4.19 7.94
N VAL A 204 5.08 3.15 7.75
CA VAL A 204 6.21 2.82 8.62
C VAL A 204 7.34 3.84 8.43
N ILE A 205 7.50 4.36 7.21
CA ILE A 205 8.41 5.47 6.90
C ILE A 205 7.94 6.73 7.62
N GLY A 206 6.63 7.00 7.61
CA GLY A 206 6.07 8.09 8.42
C GLY A 206 6.33 7.90 9.91
N GLY A 207 6.21 6.68 10.45
CA GLY A 207 6.62 6.37 11.83
C GLY A 207 8.11 6.61 12.10
N ALA A 208 8.99 6.32 11.14
CA ALA A 208 10.42 6.61 11.26
C ALA A 208 10.70 8.11 11.37
N ILE A 209 9.92 8.94 10.68
CA ILE A 209 10.06 10.40 10.73
C ILE A 209 9.75 10.97 12.11
N TYR A 210 8.75 10.44 12.81
CA TYR A 210 8.51 10.85 14.21
C TYR A 210 9.76 10.63 15.07
N LEU A 211 10.38 9.45 14.95
CA LEU A 211 11.59 9.11 15.70
C LEU A 211 12.77 10.01 15.32
N LEU A 212 13.02 10.21 14.03
CA LEU A 212 14.14 11.06 13.54
C LEU A 212 13.93 12.54 13.88
N ALA A 213 12.69 13.03 13.92
CA ALA A 213 12.38 14.40 14.32
C ALA A 213 12.48 14.62 15.85
N GLY A 214 12.61 13.54 16.62
CA GLY A 214 12.61 13.58 18.08
C GLY A 214 11.23 13.88 18.65
N ILE A 215 10.15 13.43 17.99
CA ILE A 215 8.77 13.71 18.42
C ILE A 215 8.10 12.42 18.91
N PRO A 216 7.38 12.48 20.05
CA PRO A 216 6.63 11.33 20.55
C PRO A 216 5.67 10.79 19.50
N CYS A 217 5.71 9.48 19.29
CA CYS A 217 4.89 8.85 18.27
C CYS A 217 3.43 8.74 18.75
N PRO A 218 2.44 9.17 17.94
CA PRO A 218 1.05 9.00 18.28
C PRO A 218 0.61 7.54 18.36
N VAL A 219 -0.29 7.22 19.28
CA VAL A 219 -0.92 5.89 19.34
C VAL A 219 -1.58 5.55 18.00
N GLY A 220 -1.21 4.41 17.42
CA GLY A 220 -1.75 3.91 16.14
C GLY A 220 -0.85 4.14 14.92
N VAL A 221 0.20 4.97 15.02
CA VAL A 221 1.26 5.04 14.01
C VAL A 221 2.12 3.78 14.10
N LYS A 222 2.45 3.20 12.95
CA LYS A 222 3.32 2.02 12.89
C LYS A 222 4.79 2.46 12.93
N LEU A 223 5.51 2.03 13.97
CA LEU A 223 6.95 2.25 14.06
C LEU A 223 7.74 1.22 13.22
N PRO A 224 8.91 1.62 12.68
CA PRO A 224 9.83 0.69 12.05
C PRO A 224 10.37 -0.32 13.05
N LYS A 225 10.53 -1.57 12.60
CA LYS A 225 11.25 -2.62 13.35
C LYS A 225 12.69 -2.76 12.86
N TRP A 226 13.30 -1.65 12.48
CA TRP A 226 14.68 -1.64 12.00
C TRP A 226 15.61 -1.48 13.20
N PRO A 227 16.60 -2.36 13.41
CA PRO A 227 17.44 -2.33 14.60
C PRO A 227 18.10 -0.97 14.87
N PHE A 228 18.59 -0.30 13.82
CA PHE A 228 19.25 1.01 13.94
C PHE A 228 18.31 2.15 14.39
N MET A 229 16.99 1.94 14.35
CA MET A 229 16.01 2.93 14.83
C MET A 229 15.80 2.88 16.34
N GLU A 230 16.27 1.82 17.02
CA GLU A 230 16.06 1.64 18.46
C GLU A 230 16.65 2.80 19.29
N ARG A 231 17.79 3.36 18.89
CA ARG A 231 18.41 4.52 19.54
C ARG A 231 17.58 5.81 19.50
N PHE A 232 16.60 5.91 18.61
CA PHE A 232 15.68 7.05 18.51
C PHE A 232 14.35 6.78 19.21
N SER A 233 14.20 5.61 19.84
CA SER A 233 12.98 5.23 20.55
C SER A 233 12.72 6.20 21.69
N GLN A 234 11.49 6.66 21.78
CA GLN A 234 11.03 7.51 22.87
C GLN A 234 10.13 6.70 23.80
N ASN A 235 10.27 6.89 25.10
CA ASN A 235 9.46 6.22 26.11
C ASN A 235 8.03 6.80 26.22
N GLU A 236 7.83 8.01 25.69
CA GLU A 236 6.56 8.72 25.75
C GLU A 236 5.76 8.53 24.46
N THR A 237 4.47 8.21 24.63
CA THR A 237 3.49 8.24 23.54
C THR A 237 2.63 9.48 23.68
N ARG A 238 2.33 10.15 22.56
CA ARG A 238 1.34 11.24 22.55
C ARG A 238 0.01 10.76 21.99
N SER A 239 -1.07 11.43 22.34
CA SER A 239 -2.31 11.32 21.55
C SER A 239 -2.08 11.99 20.20
N PHE A 240 -2.76 11.51 19.15
CA PHE A 240 -2.87 12.31 17.93
C PHE A 240 -3.46 13.66 18.32
N PRO A 241 -2.82 14.79 17.96
CA PRO A 241 -3.45 16.08 18.17
C PRO A 241 -4.75 16.07 17.35
N ILE A 242 -5.86 16.17 18.08
CA ILE A 242 -7.18 15.80 17.56
C ILE A 242 -7.54 16.78 16.44
N ASN A 243 -8.00 16.26 15.30
CA ASN A 243 -8.88 17.00 14.41
C ASN A 243 -10.18 16.18 14.23
N PRO A 244 -11.12 16.26 15.19
CA PRO A 244 -12.36 15.51 15.10
C PRO A 244 -13.35 16.30 14.24
N SER A 245 -13.76 15.64 13.15
CA SER A 245 -14.85 15.93 12.20
C SER A 245 -14.82 17.24 11.41
N LYS A 246 -14.90 17.08 10.08
CA LYS A 246 -15.81 17.86 9.23
C LYS A 246 -16.44 16.89 8.24
N ASP A 247 -17.73 17.10 7.99
CA ASP A 247 -18.67 16.35 7.15
C ASP A 247 -18.04 15.21 6.35
N GLU A 248 -18.51 13.98 6.60
CA GLU A 248 -18.29 12.90 5.65
C GLU A 248 -18.93 13.33 4.34
N ALA A 249 -18.12 13.89 3.45
CA ALA A 249 -18.52 14.24 2.11
C ALA A 249 -19.28 13.04 1.54
N ASP A 250 -20.53 13.25 1.13
CA ASP A 250 -21.31 12.23 0.45
C ASP A 250 -20.70 12.04 -0.94
N TRP A 251 -19.69 11.19 -0.99
CA TRP A 251 -18.93 10.93 -2.20
C TRP A 251 -19.81 10.34 -3.30
N PHE A 252 -20.89 9.62 -2.97
CA PHE A 252 -21.82 9.13 -3.97
C PHE A 252 -22.61 10.28 -4.58
N GLN A 253 -23.11 11.20 -3.76
CA GLN A 253 -23.79 12.38 -4.29
C GLN A 253 -22.83 13.26 -5.10
N ILE A 254 -21.60 13.48 -4.62
CA ILE A 254 -20.58 14.24 -5.37
C ILE A 254 -20.28 13.58 -6.72
N CYS A 255 -20.14 12.24 -6.78
CA CYS A 255 -19.93 11.54 -8.05
C CYS A 255 -21.10 11.77 -9.00
N LYS A 256 -22.35 11.67 -8.53
CA LYS A 256 -23.54 11.95 -9.34
C LYS A 256 -23.56 13.39 -9.85
N ASP A 257 -23.24 14.35 -9.00
CA ASP A 257 -23.28 15.77 -9.35
C ASP A 257 -22.23 16.13 -10.41
N VAL A 258 -20.98 15.62 -10.28
CA VAL A 258 -19.93 15.89 -11.28
C VAL A 258 -20.19 15.19 -12.62
N ILE A 259 -20.87 14.04 -12.61
CA ILE A 259 -21.30 13.36 -13.84
C ILE A 259 -22.43 14.16 -14.50
N ALA A 260 -23.46 14.54 -13.73
CA ALA A 260 -24.61 15.29 -14.24
C ALA A 260 -24.23 16.67 -14.79
N SER A 261 -23.20 17.30 -14.23
CA SER A 261 -22.65 18.57 -14.70
C SER A 261 -21.57 18.45 -15.78
N GLU A 262 -21.25 17.23 -16.23
CA GLU A 262 -20.19 16.95 -17.19
C GLU A 262 -18.82 17.54 -16.80
N ASN A 263 -18.55 17.66 -15.50
CA ASN A 263 -17.30 18.24 -14.99
C ASN A 263 -16.13 17.27 -15.19
N LYS A 264 -15.52 17.33 -16.39
CA LYS A 264 -14.41 16.45 -16.79
C LYS A 264 -13.22 16.49 -15.82
N GLN A 265 -12.89 17.66 -15.30
CA GLN A 265 -11.78 17.81 -14.35
C GLN A 265 -12.12 17.15 -13.01
N GLY A 266 -13.34 17.35 -12.51
CA GLY A 266 -13.85 16.70 -11.31
C GLY A 266 -13.86 15.18 -11.43
N ILE A 267 -14.37 14.66 -12.57
CA ILE A 267 -14.37 13.21 -12.88
C ILE A 267 -12.93 12.66 -12.87
N ALA A 268 -11.97 13.35 -13.47
CA ALA A 268 -10.58 12.93 -13.50
C ALA A 268 -9.95 12.88 -12.08
N VAL A 269 -10.17 13.92 -11.27
CA VAL A 269 -9.67 14.00 -9.88
C VAL A 269 -10.29 12.89 -9.02
N LEU A 270 -11.61 12.70 -9.07
CA LEU A 270 -12.29 11.64 -8.31
C LEU A 270 -11.88 10.24 -8.79
N THR A 271 -11.69 10.04 -10.09
CA THR A 271 -11.21 8.78 -10.64
C THR A 271 -9.83 8.45 -10.09
N GLN A 272 -8.88 9.40 -10.13
CA GLN A 272 -7.54 9.19 -9.57
C GLN A 272 -7.58 8.89 -8.07
N ARG A 273 -8.44 9.62 -7.32
CA ARG A 273 -8.67 9.39 -5.89
C ARG A 273 -9.13 7.96 -5.63
N PHE A 274 -10.24 7.53 -6.22
CA PHE A 274 -10.81 6.23 -5.91
C PHE A 274 -10.01 5.06 -6.47
N VAL A 275 -9.29 5.22 -7.60
CA VAL A 275 -8.33 4.19 -8.08
C VAL A 275 -7.24 3.93 -7.05
N THR A 276 -6.71 5.01 -6.46
CA THR A 276 -5.68 4.92 -5.43
C THR A 276 -6.23 4.25 -4.18
N LEU A 277 -7.41 4.68 -3.71
CA LEU A 277 -8.05 4.12 -2.52
C LEU A 277 -8.44 2.65 -2.71
N MET A 278 -8.96 2.27 -3.88
CA MET A 278 -9.25 0.87 -4.24
C MET A 278 -7.98 0.02 -4.17
N SER A 279 -6.88 0.50 -4.75
CA SER A 279 -5.60 -0.23 -4.78
C SER A 279 -4.99 -0.40 -3.39
N VAL A 280 -4.99 0.66 -2.58
CA VAL A 280 -4.52 0.62 -1.17
C VAL A 280 -5.40 -0.29 -0.34
N SER A 281 -6.73 -0.19 -0.49
CA SER A 281 -7.70 -0.98 0.27
C SER A 281 -7.58 -2.47 -0.05
N PHE A 282 -7.43 -2.84 -1.33
CA PHE A 282 -7.16 -4.21 -1.75
C PHE A 282 -5.87 -4.75 -1.11
N ARG A 283 -4.76 -4.02 -1.25
CA ARG A 283 -3.46 -4.41 -0.68
C ARG A 283 -3.50 -4.61 0.83
N LYS A 284 -4.28 -3.77 1.52
CA LYS A 284 -4.44 -3.82 2.99
C LYS A 284 -5.62 -4.64 3.46
N ARG A 285 -6.38 -5.28 2.54
CA ARG A 285 -7.55 -6.12 2.84
C ARG A 285 -8.61 -5.36 3.64
N LYS A 286 -8.79 -4.09 3.30
CA LYS A 286 -9.79 -3.19 3.86
C LYS A 286 -11.07 -3.33 3.02
N TRP A 287 -11.80 -4.41 3.27
CA TRP A 287 -12.89 -4.85 2.38
C TRP A 287 -14.06 -3.85 2.30
N LYS A 288 -14.40 -3.17 3.40
CA LYS A 288 -15.44 -2.13 3.39
C LYS A 288 -15.04 -0.95 2.51
N GLU A 289 -13.82 -0.46 2.69
CA GLU A 289 -13.25 0.65 1.93
C GLU A 289 -13.02 0.27 0.46
N LEU A 290 -12.69 -1.00 0.19
CA LEU A 290 -12.58 -1.54 -1.16
C LEU A 290 -13.95 -1.56 -1.87
N ALA A 291 -15.00 -2.06 -1.21
CA ALA A 291 -16.35 -2.08 -1.76
C ALA A 291 -16.82 -0.66 -2.09
N PHE A 292 -16.67 0.27 -1.13
CA PHE A 292 -17.04 1.67 -1.28
C PHE A 292 -16.29 2.35 -2.44
N SER A 293 -14.96 2.24 -2.48
CA SER A 293 -14.16 2.89 -3.54
C SER A 293 -14.46 2.31 -4.92
N SER A 294 -14.75 1.01 -4.98
CA SER A 294 -15.12 0.34 -6.23
C SER A 294 -16.47 0.83 -6.73
N GLU A 295 -17.45 1.02 -5.84
CA GLU A 295 -18.77 1.53 -6.20
C GLU A 295 -18.72 2.98 -6.73
N CYS A 296 -17.92 3.87 -6.10
CA CYS A 296 -17.69 5.21 -6.64
C CYS A 296 -17.09 5.15 -8.06
N LEU A 297 -16.11 4.26 -8.31
CA LEU A 297 -15.52 4.12 -9.65
C LEU A 297 -16.47 3.49 -10.66
N ILE A 298 -17.36 2.59 -10.23
CA ILE A 298 -18.38 2.02 -11.10
C ILE A 298 -19.28 3.14 -11.65
N GLN A 299 -19.68 4.09 -10.80
CA GLN A 299 -20.44 5.27 -11.23
C GLN A 299 -19.65 6.17 -12.18
N LEU A 300 -18.35 6.40 -11.89
CA LEU A 300 -17.52 7.31 -12.68
C LEU A 300 -17.08 6.77 -14.04
N ARG A 301 -16.84 5.45 -14.16
CA ARG A 301 -16.28 4.84 -15.37
C ARG A 301 -16.68 3.38 -15.65
N GLY A 302 -17.01 2.60 -14.61
CA GLY A 302 -17.60 1.27 -14.78
C GLY A 302 -16.71 0.20 -15.42
N ASN A 303 -15.37 0.24 -15.31
CA ASN A 303 -14.53 -0.76 -15.96
C ASN A 303 -14.61 -2.13 -15.28
N PRO A 304 -14.34 -3.24 -16.01
CA PRO A 304 -14.41 -4.61 -15.47
C PRO A 304 -13.65 -4.85 -14.16
N LEU A 305 -12.52 -4.17 -13.95
CA LEU A 305 -11.73 -4.30 -12.74
C LEU A 305 -12.51 -3.82 -11.50
N GLU A 306 -13.26 -2.72 -11.60
CA GLU A 306 -13.93 -2.14 -10.45
C GLU A 306 -15.12 -2.96 -9.99
N TRP A 307 -15.91 -3.47 -10.95
CA TRP A 307 -16.95 -4.46 -10.68
C TRP A 307 -16.39 -5.70 -9.98
N TRP A 308 -15.26 -6.22 -10.48
CA TRP A 308 -14.61 -7.36 -9.86
C TRP A 308 -14.15 -7.08 -8.42
N GLN A 309 -13.56 -5.91 -8.18
CA GLN A 309 -13.10 -5.52 -6.84
C GLN A 309 -14.27 -5.36 -5.86
N GLN A 310 -15.42 -4.83 -6.33
CA GLN A 310 -16.64 -4.77 -5.53
C GLN A 310 -17.15 -6.18 -5.16
N ILE A 311 -17.27 -7.08 -6.13
CA ILE A 311 -17.70 -8.47 -5.91
C ILE A 311 -16.76 -9.18 -4.92
N LEU A 312 -15.45 -9.05 -5.12
CA LEU A 312 -14.47 -9.64 -4.22
C LEU A 312 -14.63 -9.10 -2.80
N ALA A 313 -14.78 -7.77 -2.64
CA ALA A 313 -14.98 -7.14 -1.34
C ALA A 313 -16.26 -7.63 -0.64
N LEU A 314 -17.39 -7.68 -1.36
CA LEU A 314 -18.67 -8.14 -0.83
C LEU A 314 -18.62 -9.61 -0.41
N HIS A 315 -17.98 -10.46 -1.21
CA HIS A 315 -17.73 -11.86 -0.85
C HIS A 315 -16.89 -11.97 0.43
N GLN A 316 -15.82 -11.17 0.57
CA GLN A 316 -15.00 -11.17 1.80
C GLN A 316 -15.72 -10.61 3.03
N LEU A 317 -16.75 -9.78 2.83
CA LEU A 317 -17.61 -9.28 3.91
C LEU A 317 -18.74 -10.25 4.29
N GLY A 318 -18.94 -11.34 3.52
CA GLY A 318 -20.03 -12.29 3.74
C GLY A 318 -21.43 -11.74 3.46
N ASN A 319 -21.54 -10.61 2.75
CA ASN A 319 -22.83 -10.00 2.42
C ASN A 319 -23.42 -10.67 1.17
N GLN A 320 -24.12 -11.80 1.36
CA GLN A 320 -24.61 -12.64 0.27
C GLN A 320 -25.66 -11.95 -0.62
N GLU A 321 -26.56 -11.17 -0.03
CA GLU A 321 -27.59 -10.44 -0.79
C GLU A 321 -26.97 -9.40 -1.72
N SER A 322 -26.10 -8.53 -1.17
CA SER A 322 -25.43 -7.53 -1.99
C SER A 322 -24.47 -8.16 -3.01
N LEU A 323 -23.85 -9.30 -2.67
CA LEU A 323 -23.01 -10.07 -3.58
C LEU A 323 -23.82 -10.58 -4.78
N GLY A 324 -24.99 -11.20 -4.54
CA GLY A 324 -25.88 -11.66 -5.60
C GLY A 324 -26.26 -10.53 -6.56
N ASN A 325 -26.75 -9.41 -6.00
CA ASN A 325 -27.13 -8.23 -6.79
C ASN A 325 -25.96 -7.64 -7.61
N ALA A 326 -24.75 -7.63 -7.05
CA ALA A 326 -23.57 -7.13 -7.75
C ALA A 326 -23.13 -8.06 -8.89
N ILE A 327 -23.30 -9.38 -8.72
CA ILE A 327 -23.00 -10.38 -9.75
C ILE A 327 -24.01 -10.28 -10.90
N GLU A 328 -25.30 -10.12 -10.61
CA GLU A 328 -26.32 -9.93 -11.64
C GLU A 328 -26.04 -8.69 -12.50
N LYS A 329 -25.72 -7.56 -11.87
CA LYS A 329 -25.32 -6.34 -12.61
C LYS A 329 -24.03 -6.53 -13.43
N LEU A 330 -23.07 -7.29 -12.93
CA LEU A 330 -21.87 -7.65 -13.70
C LEU A 330 -22.24 -8.50 -14.93
N GLU A 331 -23.14 -9.47 -14.77
CA GLU A 331 -23.65 -10.33 -15.84
C GLU A 331 -24.34 -9.54 -16.94
N GLU A 332 -25.17 -8.57 -16.56
CA GLU A 332 -25.84 -7.63 -17.49
C GLU A 332 -24.82 -6.77 -18.25
N GLN A 333 -23.86 -6.19 -17.55
CA GLN A 333 -22.91 -5.24 -18.15
C GLN A 333 -21.82 -5.91 -18.99
N PHE A 334 -21.37 -7.10 -18.59
CA PHE A 334 -20.27 -7.82 -19.22
C PHE A 334 -20.61 -9.30 -19.45
N PRO A 335 -21.61 -9.59 -20.31
CA PRO A 335 -21.98 -10.96 -20.61
C PRO A 335 -20.79 -11.71 -21.21
N LYS A 336 -20.61 -12.97 -20.80
CA LYS A 336 -19.60 -13.90 -21.34
C LYS A 336 -18.13 -13.52 -21.09
N LYS A 337 -17.83 -12.50 -20.28
CA LYS A 337 -16.44 -12.29 -19.81
C LYS A 337 -16.07 -13.31 -18.74
N PHE A 338 -14.80 -13.72 -18.70
CA PHE A 338 -14.31 -14.67 -17.69
C PHE A 338 -14.61 -14.22 -16.25
N ILE A 339 -14.48 -12.92 -15.95
CA ILE A 339 -14.79 -12.41 -14.60
C ILE A 339 -16.24 -12.67 -14.18
N THR A 340 -17.17 -12.70 -15.13
CA THR A 340 -18.59 -12.94 -14.91
C THR A 340 -18.83 -14.40 -14.55
N LEU A 341 -18.23 -15.32 -15.31
CA LEU A 341 -18.29 -16.76 -15.04
C LEU A 341 -17.66 -17.09 -13.68
N ILE A 342 -16.52 -16.49 -13.37
CA ILE A 342 -15.83 -16.67 -12.08
C ILE A 342 -16.71 -16.12 -10.94
N ALA A 343 -17.29 -14.93 -11.11
CA ALA A 343 -18.16 -14.35 -10.10
C ALA A 343 -19.37 -15.25 -9.83
N ARG A 344 -20.03 -15.75 -10.88
CA ARG A 344 -21.16 -16.69 -10.75
C ARG A 344 -20.76 -17.97 -10.02
N SER A 345 -19.57 -18.50 -10.26
CA SER A 345 -19.07 -19.69 -9.55
C SER A 345 -18.99 -19.50 -8.03
N LEU A 346 -18.81 -18.26 -7.53
CA LEU A 346 -18.79 -17.97 -6.09
C LEU A 346 -20.13 -18.27 -5.40
N LEU A 347 -21.25 -18.17 -6.12
CA LEU A 347 -22.58 -18.46 -5.59
C LEU A 347 -22.93 -19.95 -5.70
N LEU A 348 -22.26 -20.68 -6.60
CA LEU A 348 -22.66 -22.03 -6.99
C LEU A 348 -21.77 -23.12 -6.40
N TYR A 349 -20.50 -22.85 -6.09
CA TYR A 349 -19.52 -23.92 -5.81
C TYR A 349 -19.89 -24.84 -4.63
N GLU A 350 -20.67 -24.38 -3.64
CA GLU A 350 -21.14 -25.22 -2.53
C GLU A 350 -22.43 -25.97 -2.87
N ALA A 351 -23.42 -25.25 -3.38
CA ALA A 351 -24.76 -25.80 -3.61
C ALA A 351 -24.87 -26.62 -4.90
N LYS A 352 -24.06 -26.27 -5.91
CA LYS A 352 -24.10 -26.79 -7.28
C LYS A 352 -22.70 -26.85 -7.91
N PRO A 353 -21.81 -27.71 -7.38
CA PRO A 353 -20.42 -27.79 -7.84
C PRO A 353 -20.28 -28.15 -9.32
N ASP A 354 -21.18 -28.96 -9.88
CA ASP A 354 -21.16 -29.33 -11.31
C ASP A 354 -21.46 -28.13 -12.21
N GLU A 355 -22.43 -27.28 -11.84
CA GLU A 355 -22.69 -26.04 -12.58
C GLU A 355 -21.49 -25.09 -12.50
N ALA A 356 -20.84 -25.00 -11.33
CA ALA A 356 -19.62 -24.21 -11.17
C ALA A 356 -18.43 -24.78 -11.98
N PHE A 357 -18.29 -26.10 -12.08
CA PHE A 357 -17.29 -26.76 -12.93
C PHE A 357 -17.47 -26.36 -14.40
N GLU A 358 -18.70 -26.44 -14.91
CA GLU A 358 -19.03 -26.11 -16.29
C GLU A 358 -18.72 -24.65 -16.65
N LEU A 359 -18.92 -23.72 -15.70
CA LEU A 359 -18.57 -22.31 -15.90
C LEU A 359 -17.07 -22.05 -15.99
N LEU A 360 -16.25 -22.86 -15.32
CA LEU A 360 -14.82 -22.59 -15.12
C LEU A 360 -13.89 -23.39 -16.04
N LYS A 361 -14.35 -24.54 -16.56
CA LYS A 361 -13.50 -25.50 -17.28
C LYS A 361 -12.77 -24.90 -18.51
N ASP A 362 -13.42 -23.99 -19.21
CA ASP A 362 -12.93 -23.39 -20.46
C ASP A 362 -12.21 -22.04 -20.26
N ILE A 363 -12.07 -21.57 -19.01
CA ILE A 363 -11.35 -20.34 -18.71
C ILE A 363 -9.85 -20.60 -18.79
N ASP A 364 -9.17 -19.84 -19.64
CA ASP A 364 -7.70 -19.81 -19.75
C ASP A 364 -7.13 -18.73 -18.81
N PRO A 365 -6.41 -19.12 -17.73
CA PRO A 365 -5.82 -18.17 -16.79
C PRO A 365 -4.86 -17.17 -17.44
N THR A 366 -4.15 -17.57 -18.50
CA THR A 366 -3.15 -16.72 -19.16
C THR A 366 -3.75 -15.57 -19.97
N LYS A 367 -5.02 -15.70 -20.37
CA LYS A 367 -5.76 -14.73 -21.19
C LYS A 367 -6.60 -13.75 -20.37
N MET A 368 -6.56 -13.81 -19.05
CA MET A 368 -7.38 -12.96 -18.18
C MET A 368 -6.92 -11.50 -18.20
N ALA A 369 -7.78 -10.59 -18.64
CA ALA A 369 -7.49 -9.14 -18.58
C ALA A 369 -7.54 -8.59 -17.13
N VAL A 370 -8.41 -9.13 -16.28
CA VAL A 370 -8.55 -8.72 -14.88
C VAL A 370 -7.77 -9.70 -14.00
N PHE A 371 -6.46 -9.48 -13.85
CA PHE A 371 -5.57 -10.36 -13.08
C PHE A 371 -5.94 -10.51 -11.59
N HIS A 372 -6.75 -9.60 -11.06
CA HIS A 372 -7.27 -9.69 -9.68
C HIS A 372 -8.26 -10.83 -9.49
N ALA A 373 -8.78 -11.42 -10.58
CA ALA A 373 -9.69 -12.55 -10.52
C ALA A 373 -8.99 -13.91 -10.54
N LEU A 374 -7.69 -13.96 -10.87
CA LEU A 374 -6.91 -15.20 -10.98
C LEU A 374 -6.90 -16.01 -9.68
N GLY A 375 -6.71 -15.35 -8.53
CA GLY A 375 -6.71 -16.02 -7.24
C GLY A 375 -8.03 -16.73 -6.97
N THR A 376 -9.15 -16.03 -7.16
CA THR A 376 -10.50 -16.60 -7.00
C THR A 376 -10.78 -17.70 -8.02
N LEU A 377 -10.43 -17.51 -9.30
CA LEU A 377 -10.53 -18.56 -10.32
C LEU A 377 -9.85 -19.83 -9.82
N GLY A 378 -8.59 -19.71 -9.39
CA GLY A 378 -7.84 -20.88 -8.96
C GLY A 378 -8.40 -21.53 -7.70
N ARG A 379 -8.86 -20.74 -6.72
CA ARG A 379 -9.55 -21.30 -5.54
C ARG A 379 -10.79 -22.09 -5.93
N MET A 380 -11.62 -21.55 -6.81
CA MET A 380 -12.88 -22.20 -7.21
C MET A 380 -12.59 -23.44 -8.04
N CYS A 381 -11.63 -23.39 -8.98
CA CYS A 381 -11.15 -24.54 -9.72
C CYS A 381 -10.68 -25.68 -8.79
N LEU A 382 -9.87 -25.37 -7.77
CA LEU A 382 -9.44 -26.37 -6.78
C LEU A 382 -10.61 -26.97 -5.98
N ARG A 383 -11.70 -26.20 -5.76
CA ARG A 383 -12.89 -26.70 -5.03
C ARG A 383 -13.78 -27.59 -5.87
N VAL A 384 -13.82 -27.39 -7.19
CA VAL A 384 -14.65 -28.18 -8.11
C VAL A 384 -13.86 -29.26 -8.87
N GLY A 385 -12.61 -29.52 -8.50
CA GLY A 385 -11.80 -30.60 -9.08
C GLY A 385 -11.03 -30.25 -10.37
N LEU A 386 -10.96 -28.97 -10.75
CA LEU A 386 -10.12 -28.48 -11.87
C LEU A 386 -8.70 -28.17 -11.39
N GLU A 387 -7.99 -29.19 -10.93
CA GLU A 387 -6.78 -29.02 -10.11
C GLU A 387 -5.63 -28.28 -10.80
N GLU A 388 -5.20 -28.75 -11.97
CA GLU A 388 -4.06 -28.17 -12.71
C GLU A 388 -4.28 -26.69 -13.00
N LYS A 389 -5.48 -26.35 -13.49
CA LYS A 389 -5.91 -24.96 -13.73
C LYS A 389 -5.97 -24.16 -12.44
N GLY A 390 -6.41 -24.79 -11.36
CA GLY A 390 -6.46 -24.20 -10.03
C GLY A 390 -5.09 -23.75 -9.53
N VAL A 391 -4.10 -24.63 -9.66
CA VAL A 391 -2.69 -24.35 -9.31
C VAL A 391 -2.13 -23.25 -10.21
N GLU A 392 -2.24 -23.40 -11.53
CA GLU A 392 -1.72 -22.43 -12.51
C GLU A 392 -2.26 -21.01 -12.26
N ALA A 393 -3.56 -20.87 -12.05
CA ALA A 393 -4.19 -19.58 -11.82
C ALA A 393 -3.70 -18.89 -10.54
N ILE A 394 -3.52 -19.63 -9.43
CA ILE A 394 -3.00 -19.06 -8.18
C ILE A 394 -1.53 -18.71 -8.31
N GLU A 395 -0.71 -19.52 -8.99
CA GLU A 395 0.70 -19.21 -9.23
C GLU A 395 0.87 -17.93 -10.09
N LEU A 396 0.05 -17.78 -11.12
CA LEU A 396 0.00 -16.53 -11.90
C LEU A 396 -0.43 -15.35 -11.03
N ALA A 397 -1.44 -15.51 -10.17
CA ALA A 397 -1.84 -14.47 -9.22
C ALA A 397 -0.72 -14.10 -8.24
N ILE A 398 0.09 -15.07 -7.79
CA ILE A 398 1.25 -14.82 -6.92
C ILE A 398 2.28 -13.97 -7.69
N LYS A 399 2.62 -14.34 -8.92
CA LYS A 399 3.56 -13.59 -9.79
C LYS A 399 3.07 -12.16 -10.04
N ARG A 400 1.76 -11.95 -10.19
CA ARG A 400 1.13 -10.63 -10.36
C ARG A 400 0.88 -9.89 -9.04
N LEU A 401 1.17 -10.52 -7.90
CA LEU A 401 0.89 -10.01 -6.56
C LEU A 401 -0.59 -9.64 -6.36
N THR A 402 -1.52 -10.40 -6.93
CA THR A 402 -2.98 -10.19 -6.80
C THR A 402 -3.67 -11.22 -5.91
N VAL A 403 -2.91 -12.10 -5.25
CA VAL A 403 -3.47 -13.08 -4.30
C VAL A 403 -3.94 -12.44 -2.99
N ILE A 404 -5.03 -12.99 -2.46
CA ILE A 404 -5.50 -12.79 -1.09
C ILE A 404 -5.13 -14.01 -0.21
N PRO A 405 -5.21 -13.90 1.12
CA PRO A 405 -4.90 -15.01 2.04
C PRO A 405 -5.60 -16.32 1.73
N ALA A 406 -6.89 -16.25 1.41
CA ALA A 406 -7.70 -17.42 1.08
C ALA A 406 -7.14 -18.19 -0.14
N ASP A 407 -6.54 -17.49 -1.11
CA ASP A 407 -5.94 -18.13 -2.29
C ASP A 407 -4.75 -18.99 -1.88
N ARG A 408 -3.86 -18.40 -1.08
CA ARG A 408 -2.68 -19.08 -0.56
C ARG A 408 -3.04 -20.24 0.35
N ALA A 409 -4.05 -20.06 1.20
CA ALA A 409 -4.52 -21.12 2.09
C ALA A 409 -5.13 -22.30 1.32
N GLN A 410 -5.93 -22.03 0.29
CA GLN A 410 -6.52 -23.08 -0.55
C GLN A 410 -5.43 -23.86 -1.31
N LEU A 411 -4.45 -23.18 -1.90
CA LEU A 411 -3.35 -23.83 -2.61
C LEU A 411 -2.42 -24.61 -1.64
N ALA A 412 -2.14 -24.04 -0.46
CA ALA A 412 -1.37 -24.75 0.55
C ALA A 412 -2.07 -26.02 1.03
N ASN A 413 -3.40 -25.96 1.23
CA ASN A 413 -4.20 -27.13 1.59
C ASN A 413 -4.17 -28.21 0.50
N TYR A 414 -4.19 -27.79 -0.78
CA TYR A 414 -4.05 -28.70 -1.92
C TYR A 414 -2.72 -29.47 -1.88
N PHE A 415 -1.60 -28.79 -1.62
CA PHE A 415 -0.29 -29.43 -1.50
C PHE A 415 -0.17 -30.30 -0.24
N ALA A 416 -0.68 -29.83 0.91
CA ALA A 416 -0.63 -30.60 2.15
C ALA A 416 -1.38 -31.93 2.06
N LYS A 417 -2.51 -31.99 1.34
CA LYS A 417 -3.26 -33.23 1.09
C LYS A 417 -2.52 -34.24 0.21
N ARG A 418 -1.41 -33.84 -0.42
CA ARG A 418 -0.53 -34.67 -1.25
C ARG A 418 0.82 -34.93 -0.59
N ASP A 419 0.93 -34.66 0.70
CA ASP A 419 2.17 -34.75 1.47
C ASP A 419 3.30 -33.83 0.94
N GLU A 420 2.98 -32.83 0.12
CA GLU A 420 3.91 -31.82 -0.40
C GLU A 420 4.09 -30.68 0.60
N PHE A 421 4.46 -31.01 1.84
CA PHE A 421 4.44 -30.10 2.99
C PHE A 421 5.37 -28.88 2.83
N GLU A 422 6.52 -29.02 2.17
CA GLU A 422 7.42 -27.89 1.91
C GLU A 422 6.78 -26.82 1.01
N LYS A 423 6.12 -27.26 -0.08
CA LYS A 423 5.37 -26.37 -0.97
C LYS A 423 4.17 -25.76 -0.26
N ALA A 424 3.48 -26.54 0.57
CA ALA A 424 2.38 -26.03 1.39
C ALA A 424 2.85 -24.91 2.33
N LEU A 425 3.96 -25.13 3.03
CA LEU A 425 4.54 -24.15 3.96
C LEU A 425 4.98 -22.87 3.25
N MET A 426 5.67 -23.00 2.11
CA MET A 426 6.12 -21.87 1.29
C MET A 426 4.94 -21.05 0.76
N THR A 427 3.91 -21.71 0.23
CA THR A 427 2.73 -21.07 -0.33
C THR A 427 1.93 -20.33 0.74
N LEU A 428 1.67 -20.99 1.88
CA LEU A 428 0.93 -20.42 3.01
C LEU A 428 1.70 -19.23 3.60
N GLY A 429 3.02 -19.37 3.75
CA GLY A 429 3.89 -18.35 4.29
C GLY A 429 3.38 -17.81 5.63
N ARG A 430 3.48 -16.48 5.82
CA ARG A 430 3.06 -15.82 7.07
C ARG A 430 1.54 -15.79 7.29
N VAL A 431 0.73 -16.10 6.28
CA VAL A 431 -0.74 -16.11 6.41
C VAL A 431 -1.21 -17.10 7.47
N GLY A 432 -0.53 -18.26 7.58
CA GLY A 432 -0.86 -19.28 8.58
C GLY A 432 -0.36 -19.00 10.00
N ILE A 433 0.26 -17.86 10.30
CA ILE A 433 0.75 -17.56 11.67
C ILE A 433 -0.34 -16.91 12.53
N GLY A 434 -1.14 -16.03 11.92
CA GLY A 434 -2.16 -15.25 12.62
C GLY A 434 -3.38 -14.94 11.75
N GLY A 435 -3.61 -15.72 10.70
CA GLY A 435 -4.82 -15.67 9.89
C GLY A 435 -5.99 -16.40 10.55
N GLU A 436 -6.97 -16.83 9.75
CA GLU A 436 -8.08 -17.66 10.24
C GLU A 436 -7.56 -18.90 10.97
N ILE A 437 -8.32 -19.37 11.96
CA ILE A 437 -7.91 -20.51 12.77
C ILE A 437 -7.63 -21.76 11.91
N SER A 438 -8.44 -22.00 10.89
CA SER A 438 -8.25 -23.12 9.94
C SER A 438 -6.91 -23.04 9.20
N TRP A 439 -6.41 -21.83 8.91
CA TRP A 439 -5.11 -21.64 8.25
C TRP A 439 -3.95 -21.81 9.23
N GLN A 440 -4.16 -21.45 10.50
CA GLN A 440 -3.20 -21.73 11.57
C GLN A 440 -3.10 -23.23 11.84
N GLU A 441 -4.23 -23.93 11.87
CA GLU A 441 -4.32 -25.39 12.00
C GLU A 441 -3.60 -26.07 10.83
N LEU A 442 -3.84 -25.64 9.58
CA LEU A 442 -3.10 -26.13 8.40
C LEU A 442 -1.58 -25.90 8.53
N ARG A 443 -1.16 -24.71 8.98
CA ARG A 443 0.27 -24.42 9.21
C ARG A 443 0.85 -25.32 10.29
N LEU A 444 0.15 -25.52 11.40
CA LEU A 444 0.59 -26.37 12.49
C LEU A 444 0.81 -27.81 11.98
N CYS A 445 -0.18 -28.40 11.31
CA CYS A 445 -0.05 -29.74 10.74
C CYS A 445 1.14 -29.85 9.78
N THR A 446 1.33 -28.85 8.92
CA THR A 446 2.46 -28.80 7.97
C THR A 446 3.81 -28.73 8.70
N LEU A 447 3.93 -27.90 9.74
CA LEU A 447 5.16 -27.75 10.52
C LEU A 447 5.49 -29.01 11.32
N VAL A 448 4.48 -29.69 11.87
CA VAL A 448 4.65 -30.97 12.57
C VAL A 448 5.14 -32.05 11.60
N ALA A 449 4.54 -32.15 10.41
CA ALA A 449 4.99 -33.10 9.38
C ALA A 449 6.45 -32.84 8.94
N LEU A 450 6.86 -31.57 8.88
CA LEU A 450 8.24 -31.16 8.57
C LEU A 450 9.19 -31.17 9.77
N GLN A 451 8.72 -31.55 10.97
CA GLN A 451 9.52 -31.57 12.21
C GLN A 451 10.13 -30.20 12.59
N LEU A 452 9.46 -29.11 12.23
CA LEU A 452 9.90 -27.74 12.54
C LEU A 452 9.36 -27.29 13.91
N THR A 453 9.86 -27.91 14.97
CA THR A 453 9.29 -27.86 16.34
C THR A 453 9.13 -26.45 16.90
N ASP A 454 10.14 -25.58 16.79
CA ASP A 454 10.07 -24.23 17.39
C ASP A 454 9.01 -23.36 16.73
N GLN A 455 8.91 -23.45 15.39
CA GLN A 455 7.87 -22.76 14.64
C GLN A 455 6.49 -23.33 14.95
N ALA A 456 6.39 -24.66 15.11
CA ALA A 456 5.14 -25.33 15.48
C ALA A 456 4.64 -24.86 16.85
N LYS A 457 5.53 -24.75 17.85
CA LYS A 457 5.20 -24.21 19.18
C LYS A 457 4.70 -22.77 19.12
N GLN A 458 5.29 -21.92 18.27
CA GLN A 458 4.83 -20.55 18.09
C GLN A 458 3.38 -20.51 17.57
N VAL A 459 3.06 -21.31 16.55
CA VAL A 459 1.71 -21.37 15.97
C VAL A 459 0.72 -22.01 16.96
N ALA A 460 1.10 -23.10 17.62
CA ALA A 460 0.30 -23.77 18.64
C ALA A 460 -0.08 -22.80 19.78
N SER A 461 0.86 -21.99 20.24
CA SER A 461 0.61 -20.95 21.26
C SER A 461 -0.45 -19.95 20.82
N ASN A 462 -0.50 -19.59 19.53
CA ASN A 462 -1.53 -18.70 18.99
C ASN A 462 -2.89 -19.41 18.92
N ILE A 463 -2.92 -20.67 18.47
CA ILE A 463 -4.14 -21.47 18.38
C ILE A 463 -4.77 -21.63 19.77
N ILE A 464 -4.01 -21.98 20.80
CA ILE A 464 -4.54 -22.18 22.16
C ILE A 464 -5.16 -20.90 22.74
N LYS A 465 -4.63 -19.72 22.40
CA LYS A 465 -5.26 -18.45 22.81
C LYS A 465 -6.67 -18.26 22.23
N ILE A 466 -6.97 -18.89 21.09
CA ILE A 466 -8.26 -18.77 20.39
C ILE A 466 -9.16 -19.98 20.69
N LYS A 467 -8.58 -21.18 20.70
CA LYS A 467 -9.24 -22.48 20.89
C LYS A 467 -8.43 -23.30 21.90
N PRO A 468 -8.65 -23.08 23.22
CA PRO A 468 -7.84 -23.68 24.28
C PRO A 468 -7.86 -25.22 24.32
N THR A 469 -8.88 -25.85 23.74
CA THR A 469 -9.08 -27.31 23.73
C THR A 469 -8.51 -27.99 22.48
N HIS A 470 -7.70 -27.30 21.67
CA HIS A 470 -7.17 -27.87 20.43
C HIS A 470 -6.11 -28.95 20.69
N ALA A 471 -6.47 -30.22 20.53
CA ALA A 471 -5.66 -31.40 20.87
C ALA A 471 -4.22 -31.37 20.32
N GLU A 472 -4.02 -31.16 19.00
CA GLU A 472 -2.67 -31.19 18.41
C GLU A 472 -1.80 -30.02 18.90
N ALA A 473 -2.40 -28.87 19.19
CA ALA A 473 -1.67 -27.69 19.68
C ALA A 473 -1.23 -27.90 21.13
N ILE A 474 -2.07 -28.50 21.97
CA ILE A 474 -1.71 -28.92 23.34
C ILE A 474 -0.53 -29.89 23.27
N LYS A 475 -0.65 -30.94 22.44
CA LYS A 475 0.39 -31.96 22.27
C LYS A 475 1.74 -31.39 21.84
N VAL A 476 1.75 -30.39 20.94
CA VAL A 476 2.99 -29.73 20.47
C VAL A 476 3.63 -28.86 21.56
N LEU A 477 2.83 -28.33 22.49
CA LEU A 477 3.32 -27.47 23.58
C LEU A 477 3.83 -28.27 24.78
N GLY A 478 3.36 -29.52 24.97
CA GLY A 478 3.72 -30.38 26.09
C GLY A 478 2.60 -30.41 27.12
#